data_AF-A0A183G399-F1
#
_entry.id   AF-A0A183G399-F1
#
_cell.length_a   1.000
_cell.length_b   1.000
_cell.length_c   1.000
_cell.angle_alpha   90.00
_cell.angle_beta   90.00
_cell.angle_gamma   90.00
#
_symmetry.space_group_name_H-M   'P 1'
#
loop_
_entity.id
_entity.type
_entity.pdbx_description
1 polymer ?
#
loop_
_entity_poly.entity_id
_entity_poly.type
_entity_poly.pdbx_seq_one_letter_code
_entity_poly.pdbx_strand_id
1 'polypeptide(L)'
;MLADFDRVCGNVGLQLNLTKTMIMRNGWVSDAPLSLNVTNISECSSYVYLGREVNMANDLAPELSRRKRAAWGAFKSVEEVAKKTINVRLRAHLFDSTVLPALFSLA
;
A
#
# COMPACT_ATOMS: atom_id res chain seq x y z
N MET A 1 -24.34 -2.78 8.54
CA MET A 1 -23.21 -1.85 8.28
C MET A 1 -22.82 -1.81 6.80
N LEU A 2 -22.20 -2.85 6.21
CA LEU A 2 -21.78 -2.78 4.80
C LEU A 2 -22.96 -2.68 3.81
N ALA A 3 -24.01 -3.48 4.02
CA ALA A 3 -25.23 -3.40 3.23
C ALA A 3 -25.96 -2.04 3.40
N ASP A 4 -25.91 -1.45 4.60
CA ASP A 4 -26.46 -0.11 4.83
C ASP A 4 -25.65 0.97 4.11
N PHE A 5 -24.32 0.84 4.09
CA PHE A 5 -23.44 1.75 3.36
C PHE A 5 -23.70 1.67 1.85
N ASP A 6 -23.77 0.48 1.28
CA ASP A 6 -24.12 0.26 -0.13
C ASP A 6 -25.47 0.90 -0.48
N ARG A 7 -26.50 0.71 0.38
CA ARG A 7 -27.81 1.36 0.22
C ARG A 7 -27.72 2.88 0.22
N VAL A 8 -26.97 3.48 1.16
CA VAL A 8 -26.81 4.94 1.24
C VAL A 8 -26.02 5.49 0.06
N CYS A 9 -24.99 4.79 -0.40
CA CYS A 9 -24.28 5.13 -1.64
C CYS A 9 -25.23 5.13 -2.85
N GLY A 10 -26.12 4.14 -2.93
CA GLY A 10 -27.14 4.07 -3.99
C GLY A 10 -28.05 5.29 -4.04
N ASN A 11 -28.40 5.87 -2.89
CA ASN A 11 -29.22 7.08 -2.82
C ASN A 11 -28.55 8.32 -3.46
N VAL A 12 -27.23 8.35 -3.54
CA VAL A 12 -26.45 9.41 -4.20
C VAL A 12 -25.91 9.00 -5.58
N GLY A 13 -26.39 7.87 -6.12
CA GLY A 13 -25.98 7.36 -7.44
C GLY A 13 -24.60 6.71 -7.47
N LEU A 14 -24.06 6.29 -6.33
CA LEU A 14 -22.80 5.56 -6.22
C LEU A 14 -23.05 4.07 -5.95
N GLN A 15 -22.15 3.21 -6.45
CA GLN A 15 -22.19 1.77 -6.23
C GLN A 15 -20.82 1.27 -5.79
N LEU A 16 -20.78 0.31 -4.87
CA LEU A 16 -19.54 -0.32 -4.46
C LEU A 16 -18.94 -1.19 -5.57
N ASN A 17 -17.64 -1.02 -5.81
CA ASN A 17 -16.89 -1.89 -6.70
C ASN A 17 -16.39 -3.12 -5.91
N LEU A 18 -17.17 -4.20 -5.94
CA LEU A 18 -16.85 -5.42 -5.20
C LEU A 18 -15.57 -6.11 -5.69
N THR A 19 -15.16 -5.88 -6.94
CA THR A 19 -13.92 -6.44 -7.51
C THR A 19 -12.67 -5.77 -6.94
N LYS A 20 -12.76 -4.50 -6.55
CA LYS A 20 -11.67 -3.73 -5.91
C LYS A 20 -11.75 -3.74 -4.38
N THR A 21 -12.88 -4.16 -3.81
CA THR A 21 -13.11 -4.18 -2.37
C THR A 21 -12.58 -5.49 -1.80
N MET A 22 -11.66 -5.38 -0.84
CA MET A 22 -11.19 -6.51 -0.05
C MET A 22 -11.44 -6.23 1.43
N ILE A 23 -11.71 -7.28 2.21
CA ILE A 23 -11.80 -7.18 3.66
C ILE A 23 -10.52 -7.72 4.32
N MET A 24 -10.17 -7.11 5.44
CA MET A 24 -9.12 -7.59 6.32
C MET A 24 -9.74 -8.02 7.64
N ARG A 25 -9.46 -9.25 8.06
CA ARG A 25 -10.08 -9.91 9.20
C ARG A 25 -9.11 -9.99 10.38
N ASN A 26 -9.55 -9.59 11.58
CA ASN A 26 -8.80 -9.88 12.81
C ASN A 26 -9.20 -11.25 13.36
N GLY A 27 -8.43 -11.78 14.32
CA GLY A 27 -8.72 -13.09 14.93
C GLY A 27 -9.99 -13.15 15.78
N TRP A 28 -10.80 -12.09 15.83
CA TRP A 28 -11.98 -11.97 16.68
C TRP A 28 -13.28 -12.05 15.86
N VAL A 29 -13.19 -12.01 14.53
CA VAL A 29 -14.35 -12.10 13.62
C VAL A 29 -14.43 -13.51 13.05
N SER A 30 -15.63 -14.11 13.06
CA SER A 30 -15.92 -15.45 12.53
C SER A 30 -15.46 -15.64 11.09
N ASP A 31 -14.81 -16.76 10.77
CA ASP A 31 -14.35 -17.15 9.43
C ASP A 31 -15.47 -17.36 8.38
N ALA A 32 -16.73 -17.08 8.74
CA ALA A 32 -17.83 -17.10 7.77
C ALA A 32 -17.58 -16.08 6.63
N PRO A 33 -17.83 -16.47 5.36
CA PRO A 33 -17.69 -15.57 4.22
C PRO A 33 -18.56 -14.32 4.37
N LEU A 34 -17.97 -13.15 4.12
CA LEU A 34 -18.71 -11.90 4.05
C LEU A 34 -19.25 -11.71 2.63
N SER A 35 -20.56 -11.56 2.47
CA SER A 35 -21.19 -11.30 1.17
C SER A 35 -22.02 -10.02 1.15
N LEU A 36 -22.10 -9.41 -0.02
CA LEU A 36 -23.00 -8.30 -0.33
C LEU A 36 -23.73 -8.63 -1.64
N ASN A 37 -25.05 -8.56 -1.64
CA ASN A 37 -25.89 -8.90 -2.80
C ASN A 37 -25.53 -10.26 -3.43
N VAL A 38 -25.36 -11.29 -2.59
CA VAL A 38 -24.97 -12.67 -2.96
C VAL A 38 -23.54 -12.82 -3.50
N THR A 39 -22.77 -11.73 -3.58
CA THR A 39 -21.37 -11.76 -4.00
C THR A 39 -20.46 -11.79 -2.77
N ASN A 40 -19.59 -12.81 -2.68
CA ASN A 40 -18.58 -12.89 -1.63
C ASN A 40 -17.49 -11.85 -1.87
N ILE A 41 -17.09 -11.15 -0.80
CA ILE A 41 -16.02 -10.17 -0.82
C ILE A 41 -14.71 -10.89 -0.52
N SER A 42 -13.69 -10.66 -1.35
CA SER A 42 -12.38 -11.26 -1.16
C SER A 42 -11.70 -10.75 0.11
N GLU A 43 -10.89 -11.61 0.72
CA GLU A 43 -10.11 -11.27 1.92
C GLU A 43 -8.63 -11.09 1.58
N CYS A 44 -7.94 -10.21 2.31
CA CYS A 44 -6.50 -10.03 2.22
C CYS A 44 -5.85 -9.89 3.61
N SER A 45 -4.56 -10.23 3.71
CA SER A 45 -3.79 -10.12 4.96
C SER A 45 -3.22 -8.72 5.20
N SER A 46 -2.90 -8.01 4.11
CA SER A 46 -2.46 -6.61 4.11
C SER A 46 -3.08 -5.85 2.95
N TYR A 47 -3.13 -4.52 3.06
CA TYR A 47 -3.57 -3.62 1.99
C TYR A 47 -2.74 -2.34 1.99
N VAL A 48 -2.48 -1.76 0.82
CA VAL A 48 -1.82 -0.45 0.71
C VAL A 48 -2.89 0.64 0.71
N TYR A 49 -3.06 1.30 1.85
CA TYR A 49 -3.97 2.43 2.01
C TYR A 49 -3.19 3.74 1.99
N LEU A 50 -3.51 4.63 1.04
CA LEU A 50 -2.88 5.95 0.88
C LEU A 50 -1.34 5.88 0.92
N GLY A 51 -0.77 4.91 0.21
CA GLY A 51 0.68 4.74 0.08
C GLY A 51 1.37 4.02 1.23
N ARG A 52 0.63 3.55 2.24
CA ARG A 52 1.16 2.76 3.35
C ARG A 52 0.53 1.37 3.39
N GLU A 53 1.36 0.33 3.42
CA GLU A 53 0.90 -1.02 3.70
C GLU A 53 0.48 -1.14 5.18
N VAL A 54 -0.73 -1.65 5.40
CA VAL A 54 -1.32 -1.90 6.71
C VAL A 54 -1.82 -3.33 6.79
N ASN A 55 -1.81 -3.90 7.99
CA ASN A 55 -2.32 -5.24 8.29
C ASN A 55 -3.05 -5.24 9.64
N MET A 56 -3.76 -6.32 9.94
CA MET A 56 -4.54 -6.43 11.18
C MET A 56 -3.68 -6.59 12.44
N ALA A 57 -2.43 -7.02 12.31
CA ALA A 57 -1.49 -7.11 13.42
C ALA A 57 -0.85 -5.75 13.77
N ASN A 58 -1.12 -4.70 12.99
CA ASN A 58 -0.44 -3.40 13.06
C ASN A 58 1.10 -3.55 13.02
N ASP A 59 1.58 -4.58 12.32
CA ASP A 59 3.01 -4.81 12.16
C ASP A 59 3.58 -3.87 11.09
N LEU A 60 4.81 -3.40 11.29
CA LEU A 60 5.49 -2.49 10.37
C LEU A 60 6.42 -3.23 9.39
N ALA A 61 6.66 -4.52 9.61
CA ALA A 61 7.65 -5.30 8.89
C ALA A 61 7.39 -5.40 7.36
N PRO A 62 6.18 -5.68 6.87
CA PRO A 62 5.83 -5.68 5.45
C PRO A 62 6.04 -4.31 4.81
N GLU A 63 5.54 -3.24 5.44
CA GLU A 63 5.69 -1.87 4.93
C GLU A 63 7.15 -1.45 4.84
N LEU A 64 7.95 -1.77 5.86
CA LEU A 64 9.39 -1.50 5.85
C LEU A 64 10.09 -2.30 4.76
N SER A 65 9.72 -3.57 4.56
CA SER A 65 10.28 -4.42 3.52
C SER A 65 9.94 -3.90 2.12
N ARG A 66 8.71 -3.43 1.91
CA ARG A 66 8.24 -2.82 0.67
C ARG A 66 9.01 -1.54 0.36
N ARG A 67 9.15 -0.63 1.32
CA ARG A 67 9.91 0.63 1.17
C ARG A 67 11.40 0.40 0.96
N LYS A 68 12.01 -0.57 1.65
CA LYS A 68 13.40 -0.97 1.41
C LYS A 68 13.59 -1.46 -0.03
N ARG A 69 12.65 -2.25 -0.56
CA ARG A 69 12.69 -2.71 -1.95
C ARG A 69 12.54 -1.56 -2.95
N ALA A 70 11.62 -0.63 -2.70
CA ALA A 70 11.44 0.55 -3.53
C ALA A 70 12.70 1.44 -3.54
N ALA A 71 13.26 1.73 -2.36
CA ALA A 71 14.50 2.47 -2.21
C ALA A 71 15.69 1.76 -2.90
N TRP A 72 15.76 0.43 -2.81
CA TRP A 72 16.77 -0.35 -3.53
C TRP A 72 16.61 -0.23 -5.05
N GLY A 73 15.38 -0.33 -5.57
CA GLY A 73 15.10 -0.10 -6.99
C GLY A 73 15.50 1.30 -7.46
N ALA A 74 15.18 2.32 -6.67
CA ALA A 74 15.59 3.70 -6.95
C ALA A 74 17.11 3.85 -6.96
N PHE A 75 17.81 3.28 -5.98
CA PHE A 75 19.27 3.29 -5.94
C PHE A 75 19.88 2.61 -7.17
N LYS A 76 19.36 1.44 -7.57
CA LYS A 76 19.82 0.72 -8.77
C LYS A 76 19.70 1.57 -10.04
N SER A 77 18.71 2.46 -10.13
CA SER A 77 18.55 3.36 -11.29
C SER A 77 19.62 4.44 -11.41
N VAL A 78 20.24 4.83 -10.30
CA VAL A 78 21.27 5.88 -10.23
C VAL A 78 22.67 5.35 -9.93
N GLU A 79 22.81 4.05 -9.67
CA GLU A 79 24.04 3.42 -9.17
C GLU A 79 25.27 3.76 -10.02
N GLU A 80 25.17 3.62 -11.35
CA GLU A 80 26.29 3.86 -12.25
C GLU A 80 26.69 5.34 -12.33
N VAL A 81 25.71 6.25 -12.24
CA VAL A 81 25.97 7.70 -12.18
C VAL A 81 26.62 8.04 -10.84
N ALA A 82 26.11 7.49 -9.74
CA ALA A 82 26.62 7.71 -8.40
C ALA A 82 28.08 7.21 -8.25
N LYS A 83 28.41 6.05 -8.85
CA LYS A 83 29.79 5.50 -8.85
C LYS A 83 30.77 6.39 -9.61
N LYS A 84 30.38 6.95 -10.75
CA LYS A 84 31.22 7.82 -11.59
C LYS A 84 31.35 9.25 -11.05
N THR A 85 30.43 9.65 -10.18
CA THR A 85 30.42 11.00 -9.60
C THR A 85 31.48 11.14 -8.51
N ILE A 86 32.56 11.85 -8.82
CA ILE A 86 33.66 12.15 -7.89
C ILE A 86 33.23 13.17 -6.83
N ASN A 87 32.39 14.14 -7.21
CA ASN A 87 31.94 15.18 -6.29
C ASN A 87 30.97 14.60 -5.26
N VAL A 88 31.42 14.53 -4.00
CA VAL A 88 30.67 13.95 -2.88
C VAL A 88 29.32 14.64 -2.68
N ARG A 89 29.25 15.96 -2.85
CA ARG A 89 28.01 16.74 -2.68
C ARG A 89 26.99 16.42 -3.77
N LEU A 90 27.41 16.32 -5.02
CA LEU A 90 26.53 15.90 -6.12
C LEU A 90 26.04 14.46 -5.92
N ARG A 91 26.91 13.56 -5.44
CA ARG A 91 26.53 12.17 -5.15
C ARG A 91 25.49 12.08 -4.02
N ALA A 92 25.64 12.89 -2.97
CA ALA A 92 24.65 13.00 -1.89
C ALA A 92 23.32 13.55 -2.43
N HIS A 93 23.35 14.64 -3.21
CA HIS A 93 22.14 15.19 -3.82
C HIS A 93 21.42 14.19 -4.73
N LEU A 94 22.16 13.38 -5.50
CA LEU A 94 21.58 12.34 -6.33
C LEU A 94 20.87 11.27 -5.49
N PHE A 95 21.47 10.86 -4.37
CA PHE A 95 20.84 9.93 -3.43
C PHE A 95 19.58 10.55 -2.79
N ASP A 96 19.70 11.77 -2.27
CA ASP A 96 18.62 12.46 -1.56
C ASP A 96 17.41 12.77 -2.45
N SER A 97 17.63 13.00 -3.73
CA SER A 97 16.55 13.29 -4.70
C SER A 97 15.89 12.05 -5.28
N THR A 98 16.47 10.86 -5.11
CA THR A 98 15.97 9.63 -5.77
C THR A 98 15.64 8.52 -4.79
N VAL A 99 16.53 8.21 -3.85
CA VAL A 99 16.38 7.10 -2.90
C VAL A 99 15.53 7.50 -1.71
N LEU A 100 15.75 8.69 -1.13
CA LEU A 100 14.98 9.15 0.03
C LEU A 100 13.47 9.26 -0.26
N PRO A 101 13.02 9.80 -1.41
CA PRO A 101 11.60 9.80 -1.75
C PRO A 101 11.03 8.38 -1.78
N ALA A 102 11.68 7.44 -2.46
CA ALA A 102 11.20 6.05 -2.53
C ALA A 102 11.14 5.33 -1.17
N LEU A 103 11.98 5.73 -0.22
CA LEU A 103 11.98 5.19 1.14
C LEU A 103 10.90 5.81 2.03
N PHE A 104 10.63 7.11 1.89
CA PHE A 104 9.79 7.85 2.83
C PHE A 104 8.43 8.28 2.28
N SER A 105 8.23 8.31 0.97
CA SER A 105 6.97 8.78 0.37
C SER A 105 5.80 7.88 0.74
N LEU A 106 4.66 8.51 1.02
CA LEU A 106 3.34 7.93 0.83
C LEU A 106 3.05 8.06 -0.67
N ALA A 107 3.40 7.03 -1.45
CA ALA A 107 3.16 7.03 -2.89
C ALA A 107 1.68 6.79 -3.21
#